data_AF-A0A502CM38-F1
#
_entry.id   AF-A0A502CM38-F1
#
_cell.length_a   1.000
_cell.length_b   1.000
_cell.length_c   1.000
_cell.angle_alpha   90.00
_cell.angle_beta   90.00
_cell.angle_gamma   90.00
#
_symmetry.space_group_name_H-M   'P 1'
#
loop_
_entity.id
_entity.type
_entity.pdbx_description
1 polymer ?
#
loop_
_entity_poly.entity_id
_entity_poly.type
_entity_poly.pdbx_seq_one_letter_code
_entity_poly.pdbx_strand_id
1 'polypeptide(L)'
;MTGQPPVRRIHGVGQSTDVRVLHGARLVAPLTVGGRALRVGLLVLVWSVWVVVATAYLELSGVAGETGAWRWSAVAFVPLAVPTWFLCRRMVRRRVIFLGATALIALLVWGIPAQATPSFGRVTTVADQWGTLSDGQLLGHAWEGNEWCFSDGCPAVVRYYAVPDAAVTVHAVSLRLETDGWRRHALAHGPAYCKGDFQIGVRRLDAADLTFVADVRRPPVGQEVVGLRVGANCL
;
A
#
# COMPACT_ATOMS: atom_id res chain seq x y z
N MET A 1 72.61 39.95 -54.91
CA MET A 1 72.67 39.65 -53.47
C MET A 1 71.57 38.65 -53.15
N THR A 2 71.95 37.51 -52.57
CA THR A 2 71.16 36.53 -51.79
C THR A 2 69.89 35.95 -52.45
N GLY A 3 69.81 34.69 -52.89
CA GLY A 3 70.48 33.47 -52.47
C GLY A 3 69.46 32.52 -51.82
N GLN A 4 68.84 31.65 -52.61
CA GLN A 4 67.98 30.54 -52.16
C GLN A 4 68.79 29.53 -51.33
N PRO A 5 68.36 29.13 -50.12
CA PRO A 5 68.91 27.96 -49.46
C PRO A 5 68.12 26.68 -49.79
N PRO A 6 68.78 25.50 -49.71
CA PRO A 6 68.39 24.31 -50.46
C PRO A 6 67.50 23.31 -49.70
N VAL A 7 66.78 22.51 -50.49
CA VAL A 7 66.00 21.32 -50.11
C VAL A 7 66.93 20.25 -49.53
N ARG A 8 66.74 19.90 -48.26
CA ARG A 8 67.44 18.79 -47.60
C ARG A 8 66.55 17.54 -47.66
N ARG A 9 66.90 16.63 -48.57
CA ARG A 9 66.32 15.29 -48.71
C ARG A 9 67.03 14.37 -47.69
N ILE A 10 66.34 13.96 -46.64
CA ILE A 10 66.84 12.95 -45.68
C ILE A 10 66.29 11.59 -46.11
N HIS A 11 67.17 10.74 -46.64
CA HIS A 11 66.95 9.30 -46.70
C HIS A 11 67.27 8.73 -45.31
N GLY A 12 66.25 8.16 -44.66
CA GLY A 12 66.38 7.37 -43.44
C GLY A 12 65.62 6.07 -43.60
N VAL A 13 66.35 5.03 -44.00
CA VAL A 13 65.94 3.63 -43.95
C VAL A 13 66.19 3.15 -42.52
N GLY A 14 65.16 2.66 -41.84
CA GLY A 14 65.22 2.02 -40.53
C GLY A 14 63.84 1.43 -40.22
N GLN A 15 63.58 0.21 -40.72
CA GLN A 15 63.53 -1.01 -39.92
C GLN A 15 62.53 -0.98 -38.75
N SER A 16 61.46 -1.76 -38.94
CA SER A 16 60.90 -2.68 -37.95
C SER A 16 60.53 -2.09 -36.58
N THR A 17 59.27 -1.72 -36.45
CA THR A 17 58.46 -2.25 -35.35
C THR A 17 57.00 -2.19 -35.79
N ASP A 18 56.52 -3.33 -36.29
CA ASP A 18 55.09 -3.65 -36.32
C ASP A 18 54.59 -3.69 -34.87
N VAL A 19 54.29 -2.52 -34.31
CA VAL A 19 53.41 -2.43 -33.16
C VAL A 19 52.03 -2.72 -33.69
N ARG A 20 51.67 -4.01 -33.74
CA ARG A 20 50.27 -4.43 -33.72
C ARG A 20 49.65 -3.81 -32.48
N VAL A 21 49.06 -2.64 -32.66
CA VAL A 21 48.02 -2.14 -31.79
C VAL A 21 46.91 -3.18 -31.89
N LEU A 22 46.94 -4.14 -30.97
CA LEU A 22 45.78 -4.96 -30.62
C LEU A 22 44.74 -3.98 -30.11
N HIS A 23 44.00 -3.36 -31.04
CA HIS A 23 42.67 -2.88 -30.78
C HIS A 23 41.95 -4.06 -30.15
N GLY A 24 41.77 -3.98 -28.83
CA GLY A 24 40.97 -4.90 -28.08
C GLY A 24 39.60 -4.92 -28.73
N ALA A 25 39.42 -5.89 -29.62
CA ALA A 25 38.15 -6.27 -30.17
C ALA A 25 37.32 -6.71 -28.96
N ARG A 26 36.65 -5.73 -28.33
CA ARG A 26 35.44 -6.01 -27.59
C ARG A 26 34.52 -6.63 -28.61
N LEU A 27 34.56 -7.96 -28.70
CA LEU A 27 33.53 -8.80 -29.28
C LEU A 27 32.25 -8.50 -28.49
N VAL A 28 31.64 -7.37 -28.78
CA VAL A 28 30.24 -7.12 -28.47
C VAL A 28 29.51 -7.92 -29.53
N ALA A 29 29.41 -9.22 -29.30
CA ALA A 29 28.59 -10.09 -30.13
C ALA A 29 27.22 -9.41 -30.28
N PRO A 30 26.78 -9.10 -31.51
CA PRO A 30 25.49 -8.48 -31.72
C PRO A 30 24.44 -9.43 -31.18
N LEU A 31 23.80 -9.05 -30.07
CA LEU A 31 22.67 -9.77 -29.52
C LEU A 31 21.64 -9.94 -30.62
N THR A 32 21.46 -11.18 -31.07
CA THR A 32 20.41 -11.57 -32.01
C THR A 32 19.08 -11.03 -31.52
N VAL A 33 18.19 -10.66 -32.44
CA VAL A 33 16.87 -10.10 -32.13
C VAL A 33 16.11 -11.01 -31.13
N GLY A 34 16.28 -12.33 -31.25
CA GLY A 34 15.75 -13.32 -30.29
C GLY A 34 16.26 -13.17 -28.86
N GLY A 35 17.55 -12.86 -28.67
CA GLY A 35 18.12 -12.64 -27.33
C GLY A 35 17.61 -11.37 -26.65
N ARG A 36 17.15 -10.37 -27.41
CA ARG A 36 16.50 -9.17 -26.85
C ARG A 36 15.05 -9.42 -26.46
N ALA A 37 14.28 -10.09 -27.32
CA ALA A 37 12.89 -10.43 -27.06
C ALA A 37 12.76 -11.33 -25.81
N LEU A 38 13.62 -12.34 -25.68
CA LEU A 38 13.66 -13.22 -24.50
C LEU A 38 13.91 -12.44 -23.20
N ARG A 39 14.84 -11.49 -23.20
CA ARG A 39 15.15 -10.67 -22.01
C ARG A 39 14.00 -9.75 -21.62
N VAL A 40 13.32 -9.16 -22.60
CA VAL A 40 12.13 -8.33 -22.34
C VAL A 40 11.00 -9.20 -21.80
N GLY A 41 10.74 -10.35 -22.41
CA GLY A 41 9.72 -11.29 -21.95
C GLY A 41 9.98 -11.80 -20.53
N LEU A 42 11.22 -12.17 -20.21
CA LEU A 42 11.61 -12.57 -18.86
C LEU A 42 11.39 -11.43 -17.85
N LEU A 43 11.72 -10.20 -18.22
CA LEU A 43 11.54 -9.05 -17.35
C LEU A 43 10.07 -8.78 -17.06
N VAL A 44 9.21 -8.85 -18.09
CA VAL A 44 7.76 -8.72 -17.96
C VAL A 44 7.20 -9.84 -17.08
N LEU A 45 7.65 -11.08 -17.27
CA LEU A 45 7.22 -12.20 -16.44
C LEU A 45 7.61 -12.01 -14.97
N VAL A 46 8.86 -11.61 -14.70
CA VAL A 46 9.33 -11.30 -13.34
C VAL A 46 8.52 -10.15 -12.74
N TRP A 47 8.20 -9.12 -13.53
CA TRP A 47 7.32 -8.01 -13.13
C TRP A 47 5.94 -8.51 -12.74
N SER A 48 5.27 -9.27 -13.61
CA SER A 48 3.92 -9.77 -13.36
C SER A 48 3.87 -10.66 -12.13
N VAL A 49 4.84 -11.59 -11.97
CA VAL A 49 4.93 -12.46 -10.80
C VAL A 49 5.16 -11.64 -9.53
N TRP A 50 6.06 -10.66 -9.57
CA TRP A 50 6.35 -9.83 -8.40
C TRP A 50 5.16 -8.96 -7.98
N VAL A 51 4.43 -8.38 -8.94
CA VAL A 51 3.20 -7.63 -8.64
C VAL A 51 2.18 -8.53 -7.96
N VAL A 52 1.95 -9.75 -8.47
CA VAL A 52 1.02 -10.70 -7.85
C VAL A 52 1.47 -11.09 -6.44
N VAL A 53 2.76 -11.39 -6.23
CA VAL A 53 3.30 -11.75 -4.91
C VAL A 53 3.19 -10.59 -3.93
N ALA A 54 3.53 -9.36 -4.37
CA ALA A 54 3.43 -8.17 -3.54
C ALA A 54 1.96 -7.87 -3.16
N THR A 55 1.03 -7.97 -4.10
CA THR A 55 -0.41 -7.79 -3.84
C THR A 55 -0.93 -8.85 -2.88
N ALA A 56 -0.67 -10.13 -3.14
CA ALA A 56 -1.13 -11.22 -2.28
C ALA A 56 -0.55 -11.11 -0.85
N TYR A 57 0.71 -10.70 -0.72
CA TYR A 57 1.32 -10.50 0.60
C TYR A 57 0.73 -9.27 1.33
N LEU A 58 0.41 -8.19 0.62
CA LEU A 58 -0.25 -7.03 1.20
C LEU A 58 -1.62 -7.40 1.79
N GLU A 59 -2.41 -8.17 1.06
CA GLU A 59 -3.68 -8.73 1.55
C GLU A 59 -3.45 -9.63 2.78
N LEU A 60 -2.50 -10.56 2.71
CA LEU A 60 -2.28 -11.54 3.77
C LEU A 60 -1.66 -10.96 5.05
N SER A 61 -0.85 -9.90 4.93
CA SER A 61 -0.10 -9.36 6.07
C SER A 61 -0.94 -8.46 6.96
N GLY A 62 -2.07 -7.92 6.47
CA GLY A 62 -2.91 -6.98 7.21
C GLY A 62 -2.20 -5.69 7.59
N VAL A 63 -1.03 -5.39 7.00
CA VAL A 63 -0.19 -4.22 7.29
C VAL A 63 -0.70 -3.02 6.49
N ALA A 64 -1.99 -2.70 6.63
CA ALA A 64 -2.59 -1.49 6.08
C ALA A 64 -2.53 -0.36 7.12
N GLY A 65 -1.51 0.46 7.01
CA GLY A 65 -1.31 1.67 7.80
C GLY A 65 -0.16 2.47 7.22
N GLU A 66 -0.19 3.80 7.38
CA GLU A 66 0.69 4.73 6.66
C GLU A 66 2.17 4.30 6.68
N THR A 67 2.73 4.02 7.85
CA THR A 67 4.13 3.56 8.03
C THR A 67 4.42 2.17 7.47
N GLY A 68 3.44 1.28 7.51
CA GLY A 68 3.53 -0.06 6.92
C GLY A 68 3.57 0.03 5.40
N ALA A 69 2.67 0.84 4.83
CA ALA A 69 2.57 1.05 3.42
C ALA A 69 3.82 1.73 2.85
N TRP A 70 4.45 2.68 3.55
CA TRP A 70 5.75 3.27 3.17
C TRP A 70 6.91 2.26 3.11
N ARG A 71 6.98 1.35 4.08
CA ARG A 71 8.02 0.30 4.10
C ARG A 71 7.81 -0.71 2.97
N TRP A 72 6.56 -1.09 2.73
CA TRP A 72 6.22 -2.05 1.67
C TRP A 72 6.34 -1.47 0.27
N SER A 73 6.01 -0.20 0.12
CA SER A 73 6.31 0.61 -1.06
C SER A 73 7.78 0.48 -1.45
N ALA A 74 8.70 0.69 -0.51
CA ALA A 74 10.13 0.56 -0.76
C ALA A 74 10.54 -0.88 -1.13
N VAL A 75 10.00 -1.89 -0.44
CA VAL A 75 10.28 -3.31 -0.72
C VAL A 75 9.73 -3.76 -2.08
N ALA A 76 8.56 -3.26 -2.49
CA ALA A 76 8.00 -3.52 -3.81
C ALA A 76 8.81 -2.82 -4.91
N PHE A 77 9.34 -1.62 -4.62
CA PHE A 77 10.06 -0.78 -5.57
C PHE A 77 11.47 -1.23 -5.90
N VAL A 78 12.27 -1.62 -4.90
CA VAL A 78 13.69 -1.93 -5.09
C VAL A 78 13.88 -3.04 -6.15
N PRO A 79 13.11 -4.14 -6.13
CA PRO A 79 13.18 -5.19 -7.15
C PRO A 79 12.72 -4.73 -8.53
N LEU A 80 11.87 -3.69 -8.63
CA LEU A 80 11.40 -3.13 -9.90
C LEU A 80 12.39 -2.10 -10.47
N ALA A 81 13.02 -1.29 -9.62
CA ALA A 81 13.92 -0.22 -10.01
C ALA A 81 15.27 -0.75 -10.49
N VAL A 82 15.82 -1.78 -9.84
CA VAL A 82 17.17 -2.31 -10.15
C VAL A 82 17.27 -2.90 -11.58
N PRO A 83 16.37 -3.78 -12.04
CA PRO A 83 16.42 -4.32 -13.40
C PRO A 83 16.15 -3.24 -14.46
N THR A 84 15.20 -2.35 -14.17
CA THR A 84 14.82 -1.24 -15.05
C THR A 84 15.98 -0.27 -15.24
N TRP A 85 16.68 0.07 -14.16
CA TRP A 85 17.91 0.87 -14.23
C TRP A 85 18.99 0.17 -15.06
N PHE A 86 19.21 -1.12 -14.86
CA PHE A 86 20.25 -1.86 -15.57
C PHE A 86 20.00 -1.93 -17.09
N LEU A 87 18.73 -1.98 -17.50
CA LEU A 87 18.30 -1.90 -18.90
C LEU A 87 18.43 -0.49 -19.49
N CYS A 88 18.09 0.53 -18.72
CA CYS A 88 18.05 1.91 -19.21
C CYS A 88 19.40 2.64 -19.15
N ARG A 89 20.34 2.24 -18.27
CA ARG A 89 21.59 2.97 -18.01
C ARG A 89 22.49 3.20 -19.23
N ARG A 90 22.39 2.36 -20.27
CA ARG A 90 23.20 2.46 -21.50
C ARG A 90 22.57 3.27 -22.63
N MET A 91 21.33 3.73 -22.48
CA MET A 91 20.61 4.43 -23.55
C MET A 91 20.29 5.88 -23.16
N VAL A 92 21.07 6.83 -23.69
CA VAL A 92 20.95 8.27 -23.38
C VAL A 92 19.54 8.82 -23.68
N ARG A 93 18.94 8.43 -24.82
CA ARG A 93 17.55 8.82 -25.19
C ARG A 93 16.46 8.20 -24.32
N ARG A 94 16.72 7.09 -23.62
CA ARG A 94 15.72 6.42 -22.77
C ARG A 94 15.73 6.89 -21.32
N ARG A 95 16.58 7.86 -20.97
CA ARG A 95 16.57 8.49 -19.64
C ARG A 95 15.23 9.16 -19.33
N VAL A 96 14.59 9.78 -20.33
CA VAL A 96 13.27 10.41 -20.17
C VAL A 96 12.19 9.36 -19.85
N ILE A 97 12.21 8.22 -20.56
CA ILE A 97 11.27 7.11 -20.31
C ILE A 97 11.50 6.52 -18.91
N PHE A 98 12.76 6.36 -18.50
CA PHE A 98 13.10 5.89 -17.16
C PHE A 98 12.57 6.87 -16.09
N LEU A 99 12.86 8.17 -16.23
CA LEU A 99 12.36 9.19 -15.29
C LEU A 99 10.84 9.24 -15.24
N GLY A 100 10.17 9.14 -16.39
CA GLY A 100 8.71 9.09 -16.47
C GLY A 100 8.13 7.85 -15.78
N ALA A 101 8.73 6.67 -16.00
CA ALA A 101 8.33 5.45 -15.31
C ALA A 101 8.59 5.53 -13.81
N THR A 102 9.76 6.03 -13.38
CA THR A 102 10.06 6.23 -11.95
C THR A 102 9.08 7.21 -11.29
N ALA A 103 8.77 8.32 -11.96
CA ALA A 103 7.81 9.30 -11.46
C ALA A 103 6.38 8.71 -11.38
N LEU A 104 5.94 7.98 -12.41
CA LEU A 104 4.64 7.32 -12.41
C LEU A 104 4.52 6.31 -11.28
N ILE A 105 5.53 5.44 -11.11
CA ILE A 105 5.50 4.47 -10.03
C ILE A 105 5.58 5.21 -8.69
N ALA A 106 6.37 6.29 -8.56
CA ALA A 106 6.44 7.08 -7.32
C ALA A 106 5.09 7.71 -6.98
N LEU A 107 4.35 8.18 -7.98
CA LEU A 107 2.99 8.69 -7.81
C LEU A 107 2.00 7.59 -7.42
N LEU A 108 2.03 6.43 -8.09
CA LEU A 108 1.19 5.28 -7.73
C LEU A 108 1.44 4.85 -6.29
N VAL A 109 2.71 4.80 -5.91
CA VAL A 109 3.13 4.34 -4.59
C VAL A 109 2.94 5.39 -3.51
N TRP A 110 2.89 6.69 -3.83
CA TRP A 110 2.46 7.70 -2.86
C TRP A 110 0.94 7.73 -2.73
N GLY A 111 0.22 7.63 -3.86
CA GLY A 111 -1.22 7.81 -3.94
C GLY A 111 -2.05 6.62 -3.47
N ILE A 112 -1.55 5.38 -3.60
CA ILE A 112 -2.27 4.17 -3.18
C ILE A 112 -2.25 3.99 -1.64
N PRO A 113 -1.11 4.13 -0.94
CA PRO A 113 -1.04 4.08 0.52
C PRO A 113 -1.84 5.16 1.25
N ALA A 114 -1.87 6.39 0.70
CA ALA A 114 -2.65 7.48 1.28
C ALA A 114 -4.15 7.19 1.28
N GLN A 115 -4.59 6.20 0.50
CA GLN A 115 -5.97 5.72 0.45
C GLN A 115 -6.14 4.32 1.07
N ALA A 116 -5.07 3.72 1.61
CA ALA A 116 -5.14 2.42 2.26
C ALA A 116 -5.83 2.58 3.62
N THR A 117 -7.12 2.26 3.64
CA THR A 117 -7.92 2.22 4.84
C THR A 117 -7.38 1.20 5.85
N PRO A 118 -7.59 1.40 7.16
CA PRO A 118 -7.18 0.45 8.17
C PRO A 118 -7.70 -0.97 7.89
N SER A 119 -6.84 -1.97 8.01
CA SER A 119 -7.20 -3.39 7.87
C SER A 119 -8.13 -3.86 8.99
N PHE A 120 -8.80 -5.00 8.79
CA PHE A 120 -9.59 -5.65 9.85
C PHE A 120 -8.79 -5.85 11.13
N GLY A 121 -7.52 -6.27 11.04
CA GLY A 121 -6.68 -6.45 12.24
C GLY A 121 -6.53 -5.18 13.08
N ARG A 122 -6.37 -4.01 12.44
CA ARG A 122 -6.29 -2.73 13.16
C ARG A 122 -7.65 -2.30 13.70
N VAL A 123 -8.72 -2.46 12.93
CA VAL A 123 -10.08 -2.15 13.36
C VAL A 123 -10.47 -3.00 14.57
N THR A 124 -10.17 -4.30 14.55
CA THR A 124 -10.38 -5.22 15.67
C THR A 124 -9.55 -4.81 16.88
N THR A 125 -8.29 -4.42 16.70
CA THR A 125 -7.45 -3.92 17.81
C THR A 125 -8.06 -2.67 18.46
N VAL A 126 -8.58 -1.74 17.67
CA VAL A 126 -9.30 -0.58 18.23
C VAL A 126 -10.58 -1.01 18.92
N ALA A 127 -11.35 -1.93 18.35
CA ALA A 127 -12.55 -2.48 18.98
C ALA A 127 -12.24 -3.18 20.32
N ASP A 128 -11.12 -3.90 20.40
CA ASP A 128 -10.65 -4.57 21.62
C ASP A 128 -10.39 -3.60 22.76
N GLN A 129 -9.91 -2.39 22.47
CA GLN A 129 -9.68 -1.34 23.48
C GLN A 129 -10.97 -0.88 24.19
N TRP A 130 -12.13 -1.11 23.57
CA TRP A 130 -13.42 -0.78 24.18
C TRP A 130 -13.92 -1.86 25.14
N GLY A 131 -13.39 -3.08 25.06
CA GLY A 131 -13.70 -4.16 26.00
C GLY A 131 -15.19 -4.39 26.18
N THR A 132 -15.64 -4.44 27.44
CA THR A 132 -17.05 -4.41 27.83
C THR A 132 -17.50 -2.98 28.07
N LEU A 133 -18.66 -2.60 27.52
CA LEU A 133 -19.35 -1.39 27.96
C LEU A 133 -19.71 -1.56 29.45
N SER A 134 -19.62 -0.50 30.25
CA SER A 134 -19.94 -0.53 31.69
C SER A 134 -21.31 -1.20 31.93
N ASP A 135 -21.31 -2.26 32.74
CA ASP A 135 -22.48 -3.11 33.05
C ASP A 135 -23.10 -3.87 31.85
N GLY A 136 -22.43 -3.86 30.70
CA GLY A 136 -22.88 -4.51 29.47
C GLY A 136 -22.32 -5.90 29.29
N GLN A 137 -23.19 -6.87 29.02
CA GLN A 137 -22.80 -8.22 28.63
C GLN A 137 -22.60 -8.31 27.12
N LEU A 138 -21.41 -8.75 26.67
CA LEU A 138 -21.17 -9.00 25.24
C LEU A 138 -22.03 -10.17 24.75
N LEU A 139 -22.91 -9.89 23.79
CA LEU A 139 -23.77 -10.87 23.13
C LEU A 139 -23.07 -11.59 21.98
N GLY A 140 -22.25 -10.87 21.24
CA GLY A 140 -21.52 -11.37 20.08
C GLY A 140 -20.93 -10.21 19.28
N HIS A 141 -20.42 -10.52 18.09
CA HIS A 141 -19.86 -9.54 17.19
C HIS A 141 -20.08 -9.94 15.73
N ALA A 142 -20.05 -8.96 14.83
CA ALA A 142 -20.13 -9.14 13.40
C ALA A 142 -19.04 -8.33 12.70
N TRP A 143 -18.67 -8.81 11.51
CA TRP A 143 -17.70 -8.16 10.64
C TRP A 143 -18.47 -7.63 9.43
N GLU A 144 -18.25 -6.37 9.09
CA GLU A 144 -18.89 -5.68 7.97
C GLU A 144 -17.81 -5.18 6.99
N GLY A 145 -18.18 -5.08 5.71
CA GLY A 145 -17.33 -4.52 4.65
C GLY A 145 -16.20 -5.44 4.20
N ASN A 146 -15.24 -4.85 3.48
CA ASN A 146 -14.03 -5.53 3.00
C ASN A 146 -12.80 -4.61 3.09
N GLU A 147 -11.60 -5.20 3.07
CA GLU A 147 -10.31 -4.49 3.25
C GLU A 147 -10.07 -3.37 2.23
N TRP A 148 -10.77 -3.41 1.11
CA TRP A 148 -10.60 -2.51 -0.01
C TRP A 148 -11.62 -1.36 -0.05
N CYS A 149 -12.58 -1.33 0.87
CA CYS A 149 -13.66 -0.34 0.91
C CYS A 149 -14.47 -0.20 -0.39
N PHE A 150 -14.54 -1.25 -1.21
CA PHE A 150 -15.36 -1.26 -2.43
C PHE A 150 -16.72 -1.89 -2.17
N SER A 151 -17.78 -1.36 -2.80
CA SER A 151 -19.19 -1.81 -2.71
C SER A 151 -19.77 -1.96 -1.31
N ASP A 152 -19.30 -2.95 -0.55
CA ASP A 152 -19.85 -3.43 0.73
C ASP A 152 -19.38 -2.56 1.91
N GLY A 153 -18.64 -1.50 1.62
CA GLY A 153 -18.11 -0.54 2.59
C GLY A 153 -16.75 -0.95 3.15
N CYS A 154 -16.24 -0.08 4.02
CA CYS A 154 -14.95 -0.25 4.68
C CYS A 154 -14.98 -1.29 5.80
N PRO A 155 -13.81 -1.87 6.18
CA PRO A 155 -13.72 -2.81 7.28
C PRO A 155 -14.32 -2.24 8.54
N ALA A 156 -15.28 -2.96 9.13
CA ALA A 156 -15.85 -2.61 10.40
C ALA A 156 -16.12 -3.84 11.27
N VAL A 157 -16.03 -3.66 12.58
CA VAL A 157 -16.40 -4.63 13.58
C VAL A 157 -17.53 -4.04 14.41
N VAL A 158 -18.65 -4.75 14.47
CA VAL A 158 -19.79 -4.39 15.32
C VAL A 158 -19.84 -5.32 16.51
N ARG A 159 -19.85 -4.76 17.71
CA ARG A 159 -20.03 -5.51 18.96
C ARG A 159 -21.40 -5.22 19.53
N TYR A 160 -22.10 -6.27 19.93
CA TYR A 160 -23.45 -6.17 20.47
C TYR A 160 -23.39 -6.42 21.97
N TYR A 161 -23.90 -5.48 22.74
CA TYR A 161 -23.95 -5.56 24.20
C TYR A 161 -25.40 -5.55 24.66
N ALA A 162 -25.73 -6.39 25.62
CA ALA A 162 -26.96 -6.27 26.39
C ALA A 162 -26.68 -5.41 27.63
N VAL A 163 -27.50 -4.38 27.83
CA VAL A 163 -27.33 -3.38 28.89
C VAL A 163 -28.67 -3.11 29.58
N PRO A 164 -28.67 -2.61 30.82
CA PRO A 164 -29.91 -2.26 31.51
C PRO A 164 -30.68 -1.11 30.84
N ASP A 165 -29.97 -0.10 30.33
CA ASP A 165 -30.52 1.09 29.67
C ASP A 165 -29.60 1.50 28.51
N ALA A 166 -30.09 1.40 27.28
CA ALA A 166 -29.33 1.73 26.09
C ALA A 166 -29.10 3.24 25.95
N ALA A 167 -30.03 4.08 26.38
CA ALA A 167 -29.89 5.54 26.27
C ALA A 167 -28.77 6.05 27.19
N VAL A 168 -28.75 5.58 28.43
CA VAL A 168 -27.68 5.89 29.39
C VAL A 168 -26.33 5.38 28.88
N THR A 169 -26.29 4.15 28.37
CA THR A 169 -25.04 3.56 27.83
C THR A 169 -24.53 4.33 26.62
N VAL A 170 -25.40 4.62 25.63
CA VAL A 170 -25.05 5.41 24.43
C VAL A 170 -24.52 6.79 24.82
N HIS A 171 -25.13 7.43 25.81
CA HIS A 171 -24.68 8.72 26.33
C HIS A 171 -23.31 8.62 27.01
N ALA A 172 -23.08 7.62 27.86
CA ALA A 172 -21.80 7.39 28.54
C ALA A 172 -20.66 7.12 27.54
N VAL A 173 -20.91 6.29 26.53
CA VAL A 173 -19.94 6.02 25.45
C VAL A 173 -19.65 7.28 24.65
N SER A 174 -20.68 8.06 24.31
CA SER A 174 -20.54 9.34 23.62
C SER A 174 -19.67 10.33 24.39
N LEU A 175 -19.91 10.47 25.70
CA LEU A 175 -19.14 11.35 26.57
C LEU A 175 -17.67 10.91 26.65
N ARG A 176 -17.43 9.59 26.76
CA ARG A 176 -16.07 9.03 26.74
C ARG A 176 -15.35 9.33 25.43
N LEU A 177 -16.02 9.12 24.29
CA LEU A 177 -15.47 9.43 22.96
C LEU A 177 -15.05 10.90 22.85
N GLU A 178 -15.90 11.82 23.28
CA GLU A 178 -15.60 13.26 23.27
C GLU A 178 -14.42 13.59 24.19
N THR A 179 -14.38 13.02 25.39
CA THR A 179 -13.28 13.20 26.36
C THR A 179 -11.95 12.67 25.81
N ASP A 180 -12.00 11.55 25.08
CA ASP A 180 -10.84 10.94 24.43
C ASP A 180 -10.44 11.68 23.13
N GLY A 181 -11.10 12.79 22.79
CA GLY A 181 -10.78 13.67 21.67
C GLY A 181 -11.33 13.21 20.32
N TRP A 182 -12.32 12.31 20.30
CA TRP A 182 -13.03 11.96 19.08
C TRP A 182 -14.06 13.04 18.73
N ARG A 183 -14.28 13.27 17.43
CA ARG A 183 -15.17 14.33 16.94
C ARG A 183 -16.41 13.76 16.29
N ARG A 184 -17.60 14.27 16.63
CA ARG A 184 -18.85 13.86 15.98
C ARG A 184 -18.83 14.20 14.48
N HIS A 185 -19.23 13.25 13.66
CA HIS A 185 -19.50 13.39 12.23
C HIS A 185 -20.81 12.67 11.89
N ALA A 186 -21.55 13.23 10.94
CA ALA A 186 -22.72 12.58 10.37
C ALA A 186 -22.26 11.78 9.14
N LEU A 187 -22.42 10.46 9.18
CA LEU A 187 -22.07 9.57 8.08
C LEU A 187 -23.34 8.97 7.46
N ALA A 188 -23.23 8.38 6.28
CA ALA A 188 -24.36 7.77 5.57
C ALA A 188 -25.08 6.68 6.39
N HIS A 189 -24.37 6.04 7.32
CA HIS A 189 -24.91 4.97 8.18
C HIS A 189 -25.34 5.45 9.58
N GLY A 190 -25.36 6.77 9.80
CA GLY A 190 -25.76 7.40 11.05
C GLY A 190 -24.67 8.22 11.72
N PRO A 191 -24.93 8.74 12.93
CA PRO A 191 -23.96 9.51 13.69
C PRO A 191 -22.79 8.64 14.14
N ALA A 192 -21.57 9.14 13.94
CA ALA A 192 -20.33 8.49 14.34
C ALA A 192 -19.36 9.51 14.95
N TYR A 193 -18.30 8.99 15.56
CA TYR A 193 -17.20 9.76 16.13
C TYR A 193 -15.93 9.41 15.39
N CYS A 194 -15.13 10.43 15.05
CA CYS A 194 -13.96 10.31 14.20
C CYS A 194 -12.68 10.67 14.93
N LYS A 195 -11.63 9.85 14.74
CA LYS A 195 -10.27 10.12 15.23
C LYS A 195 -9.24 9.43 14.33
N GLY A 196 -8.48 10.22 13.57
CA GLY A 196 -7.60 9.70 12.53
C GLY A 196 -8.39 8.94 11.47
N ASP A 197 -7.93 7.74 11.13
CA ASP A 197 -8.55 6.89 10.10
C ASP A 197 -9.68 6.01 10.64
N PHE A 198 -10.12 6.21 11.87
CA PHE A 198 -11.11 5.37 12.54
C PHE A 198 -12.40 6.14 12.83
N GLN A 199 -13.51 5.43 12.70
CA GLN A 199 -14.84 5.85 13.12
C GLN A 199 -15.39 4.92 14.21
N ILE A 200 -16.15 5.49 15.15
CA ILE A 200 -16.90 4.74 16.14
C ILE A 200 -18.34 5.24 16.16
N GLY A 201 -19.27 4.36 15.82
CA GLY A 201 -20.71 4.57 15.96
C GLY A 201 -21.23 3.81 17.17
N VAL A 202 -22.07 4.44 17.98
CA VAL A 202 -22.78 3.78 19.08
C VAL A 202 -24.26 4.05 18.92
N ARG A 203 -25.08 2.99 18.91
CA ARG A 203 -26.53 3.10 18.72
C ARG A 203 -27.29 2.05 19.51
N ARG A 204 -28.49 2.42 19.94
CA ARG A 204 -29.52 1.48 20.38
C ARG A 204 -29.96 0.63 19.18
N LEU A 205 -30.18 -0.65 19.42
CA LEU A 205 -30.72 -1.59 18.44
C LEU A 205 -31.98 -2.23 19.01
N ASP A 206 -32.91 -2.60 18.14
CA ASP A 206 -34.03 -3.41 18.55
C ASP A 206 -33.62 -4.89 18.61
N ALA A 207 -34.12 -5.63 19.59
CA ALA A 207 -33.76 -7.05 19.74
C ALA A 207 -34.14 -7.90 18.51
N ALA A 208 -35.11 -7.44 17.71
CA ALA A 208 -35.47 -8.06 16.44
C ALA A 208 -34.36 -7.95 15.39
N ASP A 209 -33.58 -6.86 15.39
CA ASP A 209 -32.49 -6.63 14.43
C ASP A 209 -31.35 -7.64 14.60
N LEU A 210 -31.22 -8.24 15.79
CA LEU A 210 -30.18 -9.23 16.10
C LEU A 210 -30.45 -10.61 15.49
N THR A 211 -31.68 -10.89 15.05
CA THR A 211 -32.06 -12.25 14.57
C THR A 211 -31.35 -12.68 13.29
N PHE A 212 -30.75 -11.73 12.56
CA PHE A 212 -30.04 -11.98 11.31
C PHE A 212 -28.52 -12.05 11.47
N VAL A 213 -28.01 -11.81 12.68
CA VAL A 213 -26.56 -11.78 12.92
C VAL A 213 -26.11 -13.13 13.46
N ALA A 214 -25.32 -13.85 12.67
CA ALA A 214 -24.72 -15.11 13.10
C ALA A 214 -23.90 -14.91 14.38
N ASP A 215 -23.93 -15.89 15.28
CA ASP A 215 -23.14 -15.94 16.52
C ASP A 215 -23.42 -14.84 17.55
N VAL A 216 -24.52 -14.08 17.42
CA VAL A 216 -24.98 -13.14 18.44
C VAL A 216 -26.03 -13.79 19.33
N ARG A 217 -25.73 -13.89 20.63
CA ARG A 217 -26.66 -14.42 21.63
C ARG A 217 -27.86 -13.49 21.82
N ARG A 218 -29.02 -14.05 22.15
CA ARG A 218 -30.20 -13.25 22.50
C ARG A 218 -29.94 -12.47 23.80
N PRO A 219 -30.43 -11.21 23.89
CA PRO A 219 -30.33 -10.45 25.12
C PRO A 219 -31.16 -11.12 26.24
N PRO A 220 -30.69 -11.06 27.51
CA PRO A 220 -31.50 -11.42 28.65
C PRO A 220 -32.81 -10.62 28.71
N VAL A 221 -33.85 -11.20 29.30
CA VAL A 221 -35.15 -10.52 29.46
C VAL A 221 -34.98 -9.23 30.26
N GLY A 222 -35.56 -8.14 29.76
CA GLY A 222 -35.50 -6.83 30.40
C GLY A 222 -34.22 -6.03 30.14
N GLN A 223 -33.30 -6.53 29.30
CA GLN A 223 -32.13 -5.77 28.85
C GLN A 223 -32.35 -5.20 27.44
N GLU A 224 -31.79 -4.01 27.21
CA GLU A 224 -31.75 -3.35 25.91
C GLU A 224 -30.44 -3.67 25.18
N VAL A 225 -30.39 -3.46 23.87
CA VAL A 225 -29.22 -3.78 23.04
C VAL A 225 -28.54 -2.51 22.56
N VAL A 226 -27.22 -2.46 22.73
CA VAL A 226 -26.35 -1.42 22.17
C VAL A 226 -25.39 -2.04 21.18
N GLY A 227 -25.36 -1.50 19.96
CA GLY A 227 -24.36 -1.80 18.95
C GLY A 227 -23.24 -0.78 18.99
N LEU A 228 -22.01 -1.24 19.24
CA LEU A 228 -20.78 -0.46 19.09
C LEU A 228 -20.10 -0.86 17.79
N ARG A 229 -20.16 0.01 16.79
CA ARG A 229 -19.53 -0.18 15.49
C ARG A 229 -18.21 0.57 15.45
N VAL A 230 -17.11 -0.15 15.29
CA VAL A 230 -15.79 0.43 15.02
C VAL A 230 -15.46 0.17 13.56
N GLY A 231 -15.23 1.23 12.79
CA GLY A 231 -14.97 1.13 11.36
C GLY A 231 -13.70 1.84 10.95
N ALA A 232 -13.16 1.42 9.82
CA ALA A 232 -12.20 2.17 9.05
C ALA A 232 -12.90 3.32 8.31
N ASN A 233 -12.13 4.39 8.11
CA ASN A 233 -12.44 5.59 7.35
C ASN A 233 -13.53 6.49 7.96
N CYS A 234 -13.21 7.78 8.05
CA CYS A 234 -14.09 8.85 8.54
C CYS A 234 -14.52 9.84 7.46
N LEU A 235 -14.27 9.48 6.20
CA LEU A 235 -14.66 10.24 5.00
C LEU A 235 -16.10 9.94 4.58
#